data_AF-A0A7A6Y4I5-F1
#
_entry.id   AF-A0A7A6Y4I5-F1
#
_cell.length_a   1.000
_cell.length_b   1.000
_cell.length_c   1.000
_cell.angle_alpha   90.00
_cell.angle_beta   90.00
_cell.angle_gamma   90.00
#
_symmetry.space_group_name_H-M   'P 1'
#
loop_
_entity.id
_entity.type
_entity.pdbx_description
1 polymer ?
#
loop_
_entity_poly.entity_id
_entity_poly.type
_entity_poly.pdbx_seq_one_letter_code
_entity_poly.pdbx_strand_id
1 'polypeptide(L)'
;GIKVRFTTAADLLLQLSTAQRQGRYKTTLQRGVMAPRLLIIDEIGYLPFGQWDQTFAGDAALTSAMLDRILHHSHVVQIKGESYRLRQKRKAGVIAEANPE
;
A
#
# COMPACT_ATOMS: atom_id res chain seq x y z
N GLY A 1 -13.59 1.21 -21.83
CA GLY A 1 -13.40 1.47 -20.39
C GLY A 1 -11.92 1.45 -20.04
N ILE A 2 -11.50 2.19 -19.01
CA ILE A 2 -10.12 2.17 -18.50
C ILE A 2 -9.90 0.84 -17.77
N LYS A 3 -8.78 0.14 -18.04
CA LYS A 3 -8.42 -1.07 -17.30
C LYS A 3 -7.90 -0.67 -15.91
N VAL A 4 -8.64 -1.05 -14.87
CA VAL A 4 -8.31 -0.76 -13.47
C VAL A 4 -8.00 -2.07 -12.74
N ARG A 5 -7.01 -2.05 -11.83
CA ARG A 5 -6.74 -3.15 -10.90
C ARG A 5 -6.66 -2.62 -9.48
N PHE A 6 -7.26 -3.37 -8.55
CA PHE A 6 -7.16 -3.15 -7.11
C PHE A 6 -6.41 -4.33 -6.48
N THR A 7 -5.52 -4.06 -5.53
CA THR A 7 -4.79 -5.08 -4.76
C THR A 7 -4.32 -4.48 -3.43
N THR A 8 -4.12 -5.31 -2.40
CA THR A 8 -3.34 -4.90 -1.23
C THR A 8 -1.85 -4.94 -1.59
N ALA A 9 -1.04 -4.18 -0.87
CA ALA A 9 0.42 -4.23 -1.03
C ALA A 9 0.99 -5.62 -0.66
N ALA A 10 0.45 -6.26 0.39
CA ALA A 10 0.87 -7.59 0.82
C ALA A 10 0.61 -8.66 -0.26
N ASP A 11 -0.58 -8.68 -0.86
CA ASP A 11 -0.91 -9.64 -1.91
C ASP A 11 -0.06 -9.43 -3.15
N LEU A 12 0.20 -8.17 -3.53
CA LEU A 12 1.03 -7.86 -4.68
C LEU A 12 2.47 -8.36 -4.48
N LEU A 13 3.05 -8.12 -3.30
CA LEU A 13 4.38 -8.61 -2.95
C LEU A 13 4.44 -10.13 -2.93
N LEU A 14 3.43 -10.79 -2.36
CA LEU A 14 3.34 -12.25 -2.34
C LEU A 14 3.26 -12.81 -3.77
N GLN A 15 2.44 -12.23 -4.63
CA GLN A 15 2.30 -12.62 -6.04
C GLN A 15 3.61 -12.45 -6.81
N LEU A 16 4.30 -11.33 -6.63
CA LEU A 16 5.58 -11.09 -7.31
C LEU A 16 6.69 -12.00 -6.78
N SER A 17 6.76 -12.22 -5.46
CA SER A 17 7.75 -13.09 -4.82
C SER A 17 7.57 -14.55 -5.24
N THR A 18 6.32 -15.04 -5.26
CA THR A 18 6.00 -16.39 -5.73
C THR A 18 6.32 -16.54 -7.22
N ALA A 19 5.98 -15.54 -8.04
CA ALA A 19 6.31 -15.53 -9.47
C ALA A 19 7.83 -15.51 -9.72
N GLN A 20 8.61 -14.82 -8.90
CA GLN A 20 10.08 -14.81 -8.98
C GLN A 20 10.64 -16.21 -8.72
N ARG A 21 10.18 -16.90 -7.66
CA ARG A 21 10.59 -18.29 -7.38
C ARG A 21 10.21 -19.26 -8.49
N GLN A 22 9.12 -18.99 -9.21
CA GLN A 22 8.61 -19.84 -10.29
C GLN A 22 9.11 -19.43 -11.69
N GLY A 23 10.02 -18.46 -11.81
CA GLY A 23 10.53 -17.98 -13.10
C GLY A 23 9.50 -17.22 -13.96
N ARG A 24 8.37 -16.81 -13.40
CA ARG A 24 7.27 -16.11 -14.09
C ARG A 24 7.14 -14.63 -13.72
N TYR A 25 8.20 -14.04 -13.17
CA TYR A 25 8.20 -12.66 -12.68
C TYR A 25 7.78 -11.66 -13.76
N LYS A 26 8.44 -11.67 -14.93
CA LYS A 26 8.16 -10.71 -16.01
C LYS A 26 6.69 -10.72 -16.44
N THR A 27 6.10 -11.89 -16.62
CA THR A 27 4.70 -12.04 -17.02
C THR A 27 3.74 -11.55 -15.94
N THR A 28 4.05 -11.85 -14.66
CA THR A 28 3.23 -11.44 -13.52
C THR A 28 3.31 -9.94 -13.28
N LEU A 29 4.50 -9.35 -13.38
CA LEU A 29 4.73 -7.91 -13.33
C LEU A 29 3.99 -7.21 -14.49
N GLN A 30 4.12 -7.74 -15.71
CA GLN A 30 3.46 -7.16 -16.88
C GLN A 30 1.94 -7.15 -16.70
N ARG A 31 1.34 -8.28 -16.32
CA ARG A 31 -0.11 -8.40 -16.17
C ARG A 31 -0.64 -7.71 -14.91
N GLY A 32 0.14 -7.72 -13.84
CA GLY A 32 -0.27 -7.25 -12.52
C GLY A 32 -0.03 -5.77 -12.27
N VAL A 33 1.02 -5.21 -12.84
CA VAL A 33 1.45 -3.83 -12.53
C VAL A 33 1.46 -2.95 -13.79
N MET A 34 1.98 -3.45 -14.91
CA MET A 34 2.19 -2.61 -16.11
C MET A 34 1.00 -2.54 -17.06
N ALA A 35 0.19 -3.60 -17.15
CA ALA A 35 -0.93 -3.66 -18.08
C ALA A 35 -2.17 -2.82 -17.66
N PRO A 36 -2.52 -2.70 -16.35
CA PRO A 36 -3.57 -1.79 -15.92
C PRO A 36 -3.18 -0.33 -16.20
N ARG A 37 -4.15 0.47 -16.65
CA ARG A 37 -3.97 1.92 -16.81
C ARG A 37 -4.14 2.68 -15.50
N LEU A 38 -4.79 2.05 -14.52
CA LEU A 38 -4.91 2.53 -13.14
C LEU A 38 -4.69 1.34 -12.22
N LEU A 39 -3.68 1.43 -11.35
CA LEU A 39 -3.40 0.45 -10.31
C LEU A 39 -3.64 1.12 -8.96
N ILE A 40 -4.53 0.53 -8.16
CA ILE A 40 -4.81 0.94 -6.78
C ILE A 40 -4.16 -0.08 -5.87
N ILE A 41 -3.23 0.40 -5.04
CA ILE A 41 -2.55 -0.40 -4.03
C ILE A 41 -3.06 0.09 -2.68
N ASP A 42 -3.91 -0.72 -2.05
CA ASP A 42 -4.44 -0.44 -0.72
C ASP A 42 -3.51 -1.02 0.35
N GLU A 43 -3.73 -0.57 1.58
CA GLU A 43 -3.08 -1.09 2.78
C GLU A 43 -1.57 -1.03 2.70
N ILE A 44 -1.04 -0.10 1.89
CA ILE A 44 0.40 0.09 1.73
C ILE A 44 0.96 0.19 3.14
N GLY A 45 0.46 1.16 3.94
CA GLY A 45 0.80 1.54 5.32
C GLY A 45 0.89 0.46 6.41
N TYR A 46 0.38 -0.75 6.18
CA TYR A 46 0.47 -1.85 7.15
C TYR A 46 1.71 -2.71 6.98
N LEU A 47 2.42 -2.59 5.86
CA LEU A 47 3.83 -2.97 5.81
C LEU A 47 4.61 -2.03 6.76
N PRO A 48 5.74 -2.43 7.34
CA PRO A 48 6.50 -1.52 8.21
C PRO A 48 7.12 -0.35 7.40
N PHE A 49 6.36 0.75 7.14
CA PHE A 49 6.85 1.95 6.40
C PHE A 49 7.93 2.72 7.14
N GLY A 50 8.03 2.56 8.46
CA GLY A 50 9.14 3.11 9.23
C GLY A 50 10.47 2.38 8.99
N GLN A 51 10.49 1.33 8.17
CA GLN A 51 11.63 0.45 7.95
C GLN A 51 11.85 0.16 6.46
N TRP A 52 11.73 1.18 5.60
CA TRP A 52 12.06 1.00 4.17
C TRP A 52 13.50 0.53 4.01
N ASP A 53 14.40 0.98 4.88
CA ASP A 53 15.77 0.48 4.97
C ASP A 53 15.80 -1.05 5.11
N GLN A 54 15.01 -1.66 6.00
CA GLN A 54 14.96 -3.13 6.15
C GLN A 54 14.16 -3.84 5.05
N THR A 55 13.18 -3.16 4.45
CA THR A 55 12.35 -3.71 3.37
C THR A 55 13.15 -3.81 2.06
N PHE A 56 14.04 -2.85 1.80
CA PHE A 56 14.94 -2.82 0.65
C PHE A 56 16.36 -3.28 1.01
N ALA A 57 16.44 -4.47 1.63
CA ALA A 57 17.69 -5.19 1.88
C ALA A 57 18.75 -4.45 2.74
N GLY A 58 18.35 -3.48 3.54
CA GLY A 58 19.25 -2.66 4.37
C GLY A 58 19.85 -1.45 3.66
N ASP A 59 19.46 -1.17 2.41
CA ASP A 59 20.06 -0.12 1.59
C ASP A 59 19.21 1.17 1.65
N ALA A 60 19.66 2.10 2.49
CA ALA A 60 19.06 3.43 2.64
C ALA A 60 19.15 4.26 1.35
N ALA A 61 20.17 4.06 0.51
CA ALA A 61 20.32 4.79 -0.75
C ALA A 61 19.30 4.31 -1.78
N LEU A 62 19.09 2.99 -1.89
CA LEU A 62 18.04 2.41 -2.74
C LEU A 62 16.65 2.87 -2.29
N THR A 63 16.40 2.80 -0.98
CA THR A 63 15.15 3.28 -0.35
C THR A 63 14.85 4.72 -0.71
N SER A 64 15.81 5.63 -0.50
CA SER A 64 15.69 7.05 -0.81
C SER A 64 15.42 7.28 -2.29
N ALA A 65 16.15 6.57 -3.17
CA ALA A 65 15.95 6.67 -4.62
C ALA A 65 14.58 6.13 -5.09
N MET A 66 13.98 5.17 -4.38
CA MET A 66 12.64 4.69 -4.69
C MET A 66 11.57 5.67 -4.20
N LEU A 67 11.73 6.22 -3.00
CA LEU A 67 10.87 7.29 -2.47
C LEU A 67 10.84 8.50 -3.39
N ASP A 68 12.02 8.99 -3.79
CA ASP A 68 12.16 10.14 -4.68
C ASP A 68 11.35 9.94 -5.97
N ARG A 69 11.50 8.79 -6.62
CA ARG A 69 10.75 8.45 -7.84
C ARG A 69 9.24 8.37 -7.64
N ILE A 70 8.79 7.80 -6.51
CA ILE A 70 7.35 7.70 -6.20
C ILE A 70 6.78 9.09 -5.92
N LEU A 71 7.51 9.94 -5.20
CA LEU A 71 7.03 11.24 -4.74
C LEU A 71 7.12 12.31 -5.84
N HIS A 72 8.05 12.21 -6.79
CA HIS A 72 8.31 13.20 -7.85
C HIS A 72 7.08 13.55 -8.69
N HIS A 73 6.21 12.57 -8.96
CA HIS A 73 4.95 12.77 -9.69
C HIS A 73 3.75 12.27 -8.89
N SER A 74 3.69 12.64 -7.61
CA SER A 74 2.61 12.26 -6.70
C SER A 74 1.75 13.46 -6.28
N HIS A 75 0.51 13.16 -5.92
CA HIS A 75 -0.33 14.08 -5.16
C HIS A 75 -0.60 13.47 -3.79
N VAL A 76 -0.08 14.09 -2.74
CA VAL A 76 -0.22 13.59 -1.37
C VAL A 76 -1.46 14.20 -0.73
N VAL A 77 -2.40 13.34 -0.35
CA VAL A 77 -3.62 13.74 0.35
C VAL A 77 -3.53 13.27 1.80
N GLN A 78 -3.35 14.20 2.73
CA GLN A 78 -3.36 13.89 4.16
C GLN A 78 -4.79 13.84 4.68
N ILE A 79 -5.25 12.65 5.06
CA ILE A 79 -6.57 12.45 5.65
C ILE A 79 -6.45 12.58 7.17
N LYS A 80 -7.26 13.46 7.77
CA LYS A 80 -7.34 13.68 9.22
C LYS A 80 -8.79 13.48 9.68
N GLY A 81 -8.97 13.11 10.95
CA GLY A 81 -10.28 12.91 11.58
C GLY A 81 -10.47 11.51 12.14
N GLU A 82 -11.58 11.31 12.85
CA GLU A 82 -11.91 10.03 13.46
C GLU A 82 -12.23 8.97 12.40
N SER A 83 -11.86 7.71 12.68
CA SER A 83 -12.26 6.58 11.85
C SER A 83 -13.78 6.50 11.75
N TYR A 84 -14.30 6.51 10.52
CA TYR A 84 -15.72 6.29 10.24
C TYR A 84 -16.24 4.99 10.85
N ARG A 85 -15.41 3.92 10.85
CA ARG A 85 -15.74 2.62 11.45
C ARG A 85 -15.90 2.71 12.96
N LEU A 86 -15.02 3.45 13.64
CA LEU A 86 -15.12 3.66 15.09
C LEU A 86 -16.36 4.50 15.42
N ARG A 87 -16.61 5.57 14.67
CA ARG A 87 -17.81 6.39 14.84
C ARG A 87 -19.10 5.58 14.69
N GLN A 88 -19.16 4.66 13.72
CA GLN A 88 -20.30 3.75 13.57
C GLN A 88 -20.44 2.77 14.75
N LYS A 89 -19.34 2.17 15.21
CA LYS A 89 -19.38 1.27 16.37
C LYS A 89 -19.76 1.98 17.67
N ARG A 90 -19.35 3.23 17.87
CA ARG A 90 -19.80 4.08 19.00
C ARG A 90 -21.30 4.35 18.93
N LYS A 91 -21.79 4.77 17.76
CA LYS A 91 -23.23 4.96 17.52
C LYS A 91 -24.05 3.69 17.73
N ALA A 92 -23.46 2.52 17.47
CA ALA A 92 -24.08 1.22 17.71
C ALA A 92 -23.94 0.73 19.17
N GLY A 93 -23.32 1.52 20.07
CA GLY A 93 -23.13 1.16 21.48
C GLY A 93 -22.07 0.07 21.74
N VAL A 94 -21.27 -0.29 20.73
CA VAL A 94 -20.29 -1.40 20.80
C VAL A 94 -18.97 -0.96 21.45
N ILE A 95 -18.69 0.35 21.51
CA ILE A 95 -17.50 0.92 22.14
C ILE A 95 -17.90 2.18 22.91
N ALA A 96 -17.32 2.34 24.10
CA ALA A 96 -17.53 3.51 24.95
C ALA A 96 -17.12 4.81 24.22
N GLU A 97 -17.82 5.90 24.52
CA GLU A 97 -17.44 7.23 24.06
C GLU A 97 -16.04 7.57 24.59
N ALA A 98 -15.20 8.18 23.74
CA ALA A 98 -13.92 8.70 24.23
C ALA A 98 -14.21 9.79 25.26
N ASN A 99 -13.68 9.63 26.47
CA ASN A 99 -13.72 10.68 27.47
C ASN A 99 -13.03 11.93 26.89
N PRO A 100 -13.70 13.08 26.80
CA PRO A 100 -13.02 14.31 26.43
C PRO A 100 -12.09 14.68 27.58
N GLU A 101 -10.81 14.94 27.28
CA GLU A 101 -9.89 15.62 28.20
C GLU A 101 -10.33 17.06 28.44
#